data_AF-W4FDI2-F1
#
_entry.id   AF-W4FDI2-F1
#
_cell.length_a   1.000
_cell.length_b   1.000
_cell.length_c   1.000
_cell.angle_alpha   90.00
_cell.angle_beta   90.00
_cell.angle_gamma   90.00
#
_symmetry.space_group_name_H-M   'P 1'
#
loop_
_entity.id
_entity.type
_entity.pdbx_description
1 polymer ?
#
loop_
_entity_poly.entity_id
_entity_poly.type
_entity_poly.pdbx_seq_one_letter_code
_entity_poly.pdbx_strand_id
1 'polypeptide(L)'
;MFLAAVARPRYDPHKKQMFDCKIVIWPFVEEEAAVRSSKNRPKGTLELTFQSVNADVYQDMVMDEVVPAIQVKMPRGVVVKLQQDNASPHRCMTTELIARHGVDSIEVANQPPNSPDFNVLDLGFFNSIQSLQQQKVARSIGELIAAVEEAKYLQSWHFPSQNDRLVH
;
A
#
# COMPACT_ATOMS: atom_id res chain seq x y z
N MET A 1 -0.14 0.95 11.62
CA MET A 1 -0.52 0.00 10.56
C MET A 1 -0.27 0.66 9.21
N PHE A 2 0.04 -0.07 8.14
CA PHE A 2 0.14 0.49 6.78
C PHE A 2 -0.80 -0.24 5.83
N LEU A 3 -1.41 0.49 4.90
CA LEU A 3 -2.04 -0.08 3.72
C LEU A 3 -1.01 -0.12 2.59
N ALA A 4 -0.86 -1.26 1.93
CA ALA A 4 0.00 -1.39 0.76
C ALA A 4 -0.79 -1.96 -0.41
N ALA A 5 -0.52 -1.45 -1.60
CA ALA A 5 -0.99 -2.05 -2.84
C ALA A 5 0.21 -2.26 -3.77
N VAL A 6 0.29 -3.48 -4.30
CA VAL A 6 1.31 -3.89 -5.26
C VAL A 6 0.61 -4.61 -6.41
N ALA A 7 1.23 -4.62 -7.58
CA ALA A 7 0.73 -5.41 -8.70
C ALA A 7 1.86 -5.98 -9.52
N ARG A 8 1.54 -7.00 -10.32
CA ARG A 8 2.51 -7.62 -11.23
C ARG A 8 3.08 -6.58 -12.20
N PRO A 9 4.41 -6.60 -12.49
CA PRO A 9 4.99 -5.70 -13.49
C PRO A 9 4.38 -6.01 -14.85
N ARG A 10 4.01 -4.97 -15.57
CA ARG A 10 3.37 -5.07 -16.88
C ARG A 10 3.86 -3.94 -17.77
N TYR A 11 4.08 -4.23 -19.05
CA TYR A 11 4.38 -3.19 -20.02
C TYR A 11 3.12 -2.37 -20.30
N ASP A 12 3.24 -1.04 -20.27
CA ASP A 12 2.18 -0.11 -20.69
C ASP A 12 2.49 0.37 -22.12
N PRO A 13 1.75 -0.10 -23.14
CA PRO A 13 1.98 0.30 -24.53
C PRO A 13 1.74 1.79 -24.78
N HIS A 14 0.89 2.44 -23.99
CA HIS A 14 0.58 3.86 -24.14
C HIS A 14 1.70 4.74 -23.59
N LYS A 15 2.24 4.37 -22.42
CA LYS A 15 3.37 5.07 -21.79
C LYS A 15 4.73 4.61 -22.31
N LYS A 16 4.78 3.54 -23.10
CA LYS A 16 5.98 2.88 -23.63
C LYS A 16 7.00 2.52 -22.54
N GLN A 17 6.52 2.18 -21.35
CA GLN A 17 7.36 1.90 -20.19
C GLN A 17 6.87 0.66 -19.43
N MET A 18 7.78 0.02 -18.69
CA MET A 18 7.41 -1.03 -17.75
C MET A 18 6.84 -0.41 -16.48
N PHE A 19 5.68 -0.90 -16.04
CA PHE A 19 5.16 -0.63 -14.71
C PHE A 19 6.02 -1.38 -13.68
N ASP A 20 6.51 -0.66 -12.67
CA ASP A 20 7.52 -1.09 -11.70
C ASP A 20 6.97 -1.90 -10.51
N CYS A 21 5.75 -2.41 -10.63
CA CYS A 21 4.98 -3.14 -9.60
C CYS A 21 4.50 -2.31 -8.42
N LYS A 22 5.00 -1.07 -8.27
CA LYS A 22 4.77 -0.28 -7.07
C LYS A 22 3.56 0.59 -7.29
N ILE A 23 2.44 0.18 -6.70
CA ILE A 23 1.35 1.10 -6.52
C ILE A 23 1.78 2.01 -5.36
N VAL A 24 1.75 1.58 -4.09
CA VAL A 24 1.67 2.54 -2.97
C VAL A 24 1.81 1.89 -1.58
N ILE A 25 2.20 2.69 -0.58
CA ILE A 25 2.14 2.36 0.85
C ILE A 25 1.69 3.60 1.60
N TRP A 26 0.70 3.49 2.49
CA TRP A 26 0.19 4.60 3.30
C TRP A 26 0.07 4.20 4.77
N PRO A 27 0.56 5.04 5.70
CA PRO A 27 0.35 4.82 7.12
C PRO A 27 -1.08 5.18 7.54
N PHE A 28 -1.68 4.37 8.42
CA PHE A 28 -2.85 4.78 9.19
C PHE A 28 -2.39 5.57 10.42
N VAL A 29 -2.43 6.89 10.32
CA VAL A 29 -2.04 7.81 11.40
C VAL A 29 -2.98 9.01 11.48
N GLU A 30 -3.05 9.58 12.67
CA GLU A 30 -3.75 10.83 12.97
C GLU A 30 -2.84 11.76 13.77
N GLU A 31 -3.04 13.07 13.67
CA GLU A 31 -2.31 14.05 14.48
C GLU A 31 -3.06 14.31 15.79
N GLU A 32 -2.45 13.96 16.91
CA GLU A 32 -3.00 14.21 18.24
C GLU A 32 -2.09 15.13 19.06
N ALA A 33 -2.69 16.00 19.87
CA ALA A 33 -1.95 16.86 20.77
C ALA A 33 -1.43 16.07 21.98
N ALA A 34 -0.12 16.15 22.25
CA ALA A 34 0.51 15.49 23.39
C ALA A 34 -0.17 15.83 24.72
N VAL A 35 -0.79 14.83 25.35
CA VAL A 35 -1.59 14.99 26.58
C VAL A 35 -0.72 15.29 27.80
N ARG A 36 0.50 14.75 27.84
CA ARG A 36 1.45 14.88 28.96
C ARG A 36 2.75 15.53 28.50
N SER A 37 3.25 16.45 29.30
CA SER A 37 4.59 17.02 29.10
C SER A 37 5.66 16.00 29.46
N SER A 38 6.67 15.83 28.61
CA SER A 38 7.89 15.08 28.89
C SER A 38 9.11 15.98 28.68
N LYS A 39 10.30 15.50 29.10
CA LYS A 39 11.57 16.25 29.05
C LYS A 39 11.90 16.80 27.65
N ASN A 40 11.39 16.16 26.59
CA ASN A 40 11.60 16.54 25.20
C ASN A 40 10.29 16.95 24.47
N ARG A 41 9.14 16.97 25.16
CA ARG A 41 7.84 17.24 24.53
C ARG A 41 6.94 18.08 25.43
N PRO A 42 6.80 19.38 25.16
CA PRO A 42 5.79 20.21 25.80
C PRO A 42 4.38 19.66 25.56
N LYS A 43 3.49 19.82 26.53
CA LYS A 43 2.07 19.49 26.40
C LYS A 43 1.47 20.30 25.25
N GLY A 44 0.67 19.67 24.39
CA GLY A 44 0.04 20.32 23.23
C GLY A 44 0.86 20.27 21.94
N THR A 45 2.06 19.68 21.94
CA THR A 45 2.80 19.39 20.70
C THR A 45 1.99 18.39 19.86
N LEU A 46 1.71 18.69 18.59
CA LEU A 46 1.08 17.74 17.67
C LEU A 46 2.04 16.57 17.41
N GLU A 47 1.55 15.36 17.64
CA GLU A 47 2.29 14.12 17.44
C GLU A 47 1.44 13.16 16.61
N LEU A 48 2.07 12.48 15.65
CA LEU A 48 1.42 11.41 14.91
C LEU A 48 1.20 10.21 15.81
N THR A 49 -0.04 9.75 15.93
CA THR A 49 -0.41 8.52 16.61
C THR A 49 -1.00 7.53 15.62
N PHE A 50 -0.93 6.23 15.94
CA PHE A 50 -1.53 5.22 15.09
C PHE A 50 -3.03 5.21 15.31
N GLN A 51 -3.77 5.38 14.21
CA GLN A 51 -5.22 5.27 14.23
C GLN A 51 -5.64 3.80 14.15
N SER A 52 -6.72 3.46 14.85
CA SER A 52 -7.38 2.15 14.72
C SER A 52 -8.09 2.04 13.37
N VAL A 53 -7.86 0.95 12.65
CA VAL A 53 -8.46 0.73 11.33
C VAL A 53 -9.83 0.07 11.50
N ASN A 54 -10.89 0.85 11.31
CA ASN A 54 -12.26 0.35 11.18
C ASN A 54 -12.69 0.30 9.70
N ALA A 55 -13.93 -0.09 9.43
CA ALA A 55 -14.45 -0.20 8.07
C ALA A 55 -14.45 1.14 7.33
N ASP A 56 -14.82 2.24 8.00
CA ASP A 56 -14.91 3.57 7.40
C ASP A 56 -13.51 4.09 7.02
N VAL A 57 -12.55 4.03 7.97
CA VAL A 57 -11.15 4.42 7.75
C VAL A 57 -10.51 3.57 6.64
N TYR A 58 -10.84 2.28 6.57
CA TYR A 58 -10.36 1.42 5.49
C TYR A 58 -10.96 1.81 4.13
N GLN A 59 -12.28 2.05 4.10
CA GLN A 59 -13.00 2.44 2.89
C GLN A 59 -12.45 3.75 2.33
N ASP A 60 -12.31 4.78 3.18
CA ASP A 60 -11.82 6.10 2.81
C ASP A 60 -10.40 5.99 2.25
N MET A 61 -9.52 5.25 2.92
CA MET A 61 -8.15 5.02 2.43
C MET A 61 -8.14 4.30 1.06
N VAL A 62 -9.01 3.31 0.83
CA VAL A 62 -9.06 2.63 -0.47
C VAL A 62 -9.60 3.57 -1.56
N MET A 63 -10.63 4.36 -1.26
CA MET A 63 -11.29 5.24 -2.23
C MET A 63 -10.48 6.48 -2.57
N ASP A 64 -9.81 7.08 -1.58
CA ASP A 64 -9.08 8.34 -1.74
C ASP A 64 -7.66 8.12 -2.25
N GLU A 65 -7.05 6.98 -1.91
CA GLU A 65 -5.64 6.73 -2.17
C GLU A 65 -5.44 5.59 -3.19
N VAL A 66 -5.99 4.39 -2.92
CA VAL A 66 -5.73 3.20 -3.76
C VAL A 66 -6.38 3.31 -5.14
N VAL A 67 -7.67 3.64 -5.21
CA VAL A 67 -8.42 3.69 -6.46
C VAL A 67 -7.83 4.72 -7.43
N PRO A 68 -7.55 5.98 -7.02
CA PRO A 68 -6.90 6.96 -7.88
C PRO A 68 -5.50 6.52 -8.31
N ALA A 69 -4.70 5.94 -7.39
CA ALA A 69 -3.37 5.44 -7.73
C ALA A 69 -3.43 4.32 -8.79
N ILE A 70 -4.42 3.43 -8.73
CA ILE A 70 -4.66 2.41 -9.75
C ILE A 70 -4.99 3.06 -11.10
N GLN A 71 -5.92 4.02 -11.15
CA GLN A 71 -6.31 4.69 -12.39
C GLN A 71 -5.15 5.45 -13.05
N VAL A 72 -4.27 6.05 -12.25
CA VAL A 72 -3.08 6.77 -12.75
C VAL A 72 -2.01 5.80 -13.25
N LYS A 73 -1.75 4.72 -12.52
CA LYS A 73 -0.59 3.85 -12.76
C LYS A 73 -0.87 2.72 -13.74
N MET A 74 -2.09 2.17 -13.74
CA MET A 74 -2.43 1.02 -14.59
C MET A 74 -2.66 1.44 -16.05
N PRO A 75 -2.38 0.54 -17.01
CA PRO A 75 -2.76 0.74 -18.41
C PRO A 75 -4.28 0.93 -18.55
N ARG A 76 -4.71 1.65 -19.58
CA ARG A 76 -6.14 1.84 -19.87
C ARG A 76 -6.72 0.60 -20.55
N GLY A 77 -8.03 0.41 -20.44
CA GLY A 77 -8.76 -0.66 -21.14
C GLY A 77 -8.58 -2.06 -20.53
N VAL A 78 -8.00 -2.16 -19.33
CA VAL A 78 -7.95 -3.40 -18.56
C VAL A 78 -8.80 -3.28 -17.30
N VAL A 79 -9.50 -4.35 -16.96
CA VAL A 79 -10.16 -4.48 -15.65
C VAL A 79 -9.11 -4.93 -14.63
N VAL A 80 -8.99 -4.19 -13.54
CA VAL A 80 -8.05 -4.46 -12.45
C VAL A 80 -8.78 -5.20 -11.34
N LYS A 81 -8.27 -6.36 -10.93
CA LYS A 81 -8.76 -7.05 -9.74
C LYS A 81 -8.01 -6.54 -8.51
N LEU A 82 -8.72 -5.84 -7.63
CA LEU A 82 -8.24 -5.41 -6.33
C LEU A 82 -8.46 -6.55 -5.34
N GLN A 83 -7.40 -7.30 -5.06
CA GLN A 83 -7.44 -8.39 -4.09
C GLN A 83 -7.28 -7.83 -2.66
N GLN A 84 -8.15 -8.28 -1.74
CA GLN A 84 -8.07 -8.01 -0.31
C GLN A 84 -8.25 -9.30 0.50
N ASP A 85 -7.76 -9.33 1.74
CA ASP A 85 -8.05 -10.43 2.67
C ASP A 85 -9.47 -10.31 3.27
N ASN A 86 -9.89 -11.31 4.04
CA ASN A 86 -11.23 -11.36 4.64
C ASN A 86 -11.35 -10.70 6.03
N ALA A 87 -10.44 -9.80 6.40
CA ALA A 87 -10.56 -9.07 7.66
C ALA A 87 -11.90 -8.33 7.72
N SER A 88 -12.47 -8.21 8.93
CA SER A 88 -13.82 -7.65 9.11
C SER A 88 -14.01 -6.27 8.46
N PRO A 89 -13.06 -5.32 8.58
CA PRO A 89 -13.16 -4.01 7.91
C PRO A 89 -13.23 -4.09 6.39
N HIS A 90 -12.58 -5.05 5.75
CA HIS A 90 -12.46 -5.12 4.29
C HIS A 90 -13.80 -5.43 3.59
N ARG A 91 -14.77 -5.97 4.33
CA ARG A 91 -16.10 -6.29 3.82
C ARG A 91 -16.90 -5.07 3.34
N CYS A 92 -16.51 -3.85 3.73
CA CYS A 92 -17.15 -2.64 3.22
C CYS A 92 -16.79 -2.35 1.76
N MET A 93 -15.63 -2.81 1.30
CA MET A 93 -15.17 -2.58 -0.07
C MET A 93 -15.77 -3.62 -1.02
N THR A 94 -16.58 -3.17 -1.96
CA THR A 94 -17.16 -4.00 -3.02
C THR A 94 -17.01 -3.36 -4.40
N THR A 95 -17.11 -4.17 -5.45
CA THR A 95 -17.12 -3.67 -6.83
C THR A 95 -18.24 -2.66 -7.05
N GLU A 96 -19.42 -2.90 -6.47
CA GLU A 96 -20.59 -2.02 -6.59
C GLU A 96 -20.35 -0.67 -5.90
N LEU A 97 -19.65 -0.65 -4.76
CA LEU A 97 -19.27 0.60 -4.11
C LEU A 97 -18.37 1.42 -5.03
N ILE A 98 -17.30 0.82 -5.56
CA ILE A 98 -16.36 1.50 -6.46
C ILE A 98 -17.07 2.01 -7.73
N ALA A 99 -17.96 1.20 -8.31
CA ALA A 99 -18.75 1.57 -9.49
C ALA A 99 -19.72 2.76 -9.22
N ARG A 100 -20.33 2.84 -8.03
CA ARG A 100 -21.18 4.01 -7.65
C ARG A 100 -20.41 5.32 -7.63
N HIS A 101 -19.10 5.27 -7.43
CA HIS A 101 -18.20 6.42 -7.52
C HIS A 101 -17.67 6.66 -8.95
N GLY A 102 -18.25 5.99 -9.97
CA GLY A 102 -17.93 6.21 -11.38
C GLY A 102 -16.70 5.45 -11.88
N VAL A 103 -16.29 4.39 -11.18
CA VAL A 103 -15.11 3.59 -11.53
C VAL A 103 -15.50 2.16 -11.88
N ASP A 104 -15.62 1.86 -13.17
CA ASP A 104 -16.04 0.53 -13.66
C ASP A 104 -14.85 -0.36 -14.04
N SER A 105 -13.62 0.16 -13.98
CA SER A 105 -12.41 -0.55 -14.39
C SER A 105 -11.74 -1.35 -13.25
N ILE A 106 -12.35 -1.38 -12.05
CA ILE A 106 -11.80 -2.04 -10.87
C ILE A 106 -12.86 -2.97 -10.28
N GLU A 107 -12.48 -4.23 -10.09
CA GLU A 107 -13.30 -5.26 -9.44
C GLU A 107 -12.64 -5.69 -8.14
N VAL A 108 -13.41 -5.75 -7.06
CA VAL A 108 -12.91 -6.24 -5.77
C VAL A 108 -12.96 -7.77 -5.75
N ALA A 109 -11.88 -8.39 -5.26
CA ALA A 109 -11.77 -9.83 -5.09
C ALA A 109 -11.32 -10.17 -3.66
N ASN A 110 -12.09 -10.99 -2.97
CA ASN A 110 -11.74 -11.46 -1.65
C ASN A 110 -10.88 -12.73 -1.73
N GLN A 111 -9.88 -12.84 -0.86
CA GLN A 111 -9.04 -14.04 -0.75
C GLN A 111 -9.88 -15.26 -0.33
N PRO A 112 -9.54 -16.48 -0.76
CA PRO A 112 -10.15 -17.68 -0.19
C PRO A 112 -9.85 -17.79 1.32
N PRO A 113 -10.76 -18.35 2.15
CA PRO A 113 -10.50 -18.54 3.57
C PRO A 113 -9.21 -19.34 3.85
N ASN A 114 -8.49 -18.99 4.92
CA ASN A 114 -7.26 -19.68 5.39
C ASN A 114 -6.18 -19.87 4.32
N SER A 115 -6.02 -18.90 3.42
CA SER A 115 -5.13 -19.01 2.26
C SER A 115 -3.99 -17.98 2.28
N PRO A 116 -3.21 -17.86 3.37
CA PRO A 116 -2.18 -16.82 3.51
C PRO A 116 -1.14 -16.84 2.37
N ASP A 117 -0.90 -18.02 1.79
CA ASP A 117 -0.01 -18.22 0.64
C ASP A 117 -0.50 -17.56 -0.67
N PHE A 118 -1.68 -16.95 -0.65
CA PHE A 118 -2.23 -16.21 -1.80
C PHE A 118 -2.17 -14.69 -1.61
N ASN A 119 -1.57 -14.18 -0.52
CA ASN A 119 -1.33 -12.75 -0.33
C ASN A 119 0.15 -12.41 -0.54
N VAL A 120 0.45 -11.81 -1.69
CA VAL A 120 1.82 -11.36 -2.03
C VAL A 120 2.37 -10.33 -1.02
N LEU A 121 1.47 -9.60 -0.33
CA LEU A 121 1.88 -8.62 0.67
C LEU A 121 2.52 -9.31 1.88
N ASP A 122 1.88 -10.36 2.40
CA ASP A 122 2.36 -11.10 3.57
C ASP A 122 3.54 -12.02 3.23
N LEU A 123 3.52 -12.62 2.04
CA LEU A 123 4.56 -13.58 1.64
C LEU A 123 5.95 -12.95 1.47
N GLY A 124 6.04 -11.69 1.05
CA GLY A 124 7.34 -11.10 0.73
C GLY A 124 7.45 -9.59 0.89
N PHE A 125 6.40 -8.84 0.57
CA PHE A 125 6.50 -7.37 0.56
C PHE A 125 6.68 -6.81 1.98
N PHE A 126 5.81 -7.18 2.92
CA PHE A 126 5.93 -6.70 4.29
C PHE A 126 7.16 -7.26 5.00
N ASN A 127 7.50 -8.53 4.77
CA ASN A 127 8.71 -9.14 5.34
C ASN A 127 9.98 -8.39 4.91
N SER A 128 10.07 -7.99 3.63
CA SER A 128 11.22 -7.26 3.12
C SER A 128 11.27 -5.81 3.63
N ILE A 129 10.11 -5.13 3.77
CA ILE A 129 10.06 -3.80 4.40
C ILE A 129 10.47 -3.87 5.87
N GLN A 130 9.97 -4.86 6.60
CA GLN A 130 10.28 -5.05 8.01
C GLN A 130 11.78 -5.31 8.22
N SER A 131 12.40 -6.13 7.37
CA SER A 131 13.85 -6.37 7.43
C SER A 131 14.67 -5.07 7.24
N LEU A 132 14.28 -4.22 6.28
CA LEU A 132 14.92 -2.92 6.05
C LEU A 132 14.68 -1.93 7.18
N GLN A 133 13.46 -1.92 7.73
CA GLN A 133 13.09 -1.07 8.85
C GLN A 133 13.89 -1.43 10.11
N GLN A 134 14.11 -2.72 10.38
CA GLN A 134 14.90 -3.19 11.53
C GLN A 134 16.37 -2.75 11.50
N GLN A 135 16.90 -2.39 10.34
CA GLN A 135 18.26 -1.84 10.21
C GLN A 135 18.34 -0.37 10.64
N LYS A 136 17.20 0.29 10.89
CA LYS A 136 17.11 1.71 11.28
C LYS A 136 16.60 1.84 12.71
N VAL A 137 17.18 2.78 13.45
CA VAL A 137 16.68 3.14 14.79
C VAL A 137 15.62 4.22 14.63
N ALA A 138 14.35 3.82 14.65
CA ALA A 138 13.22 4.75 14.71
C ALA A 138 12.82 5.00 16.17
N ARG A 139 12.80 6.27 16.59
CA ARG A 139 12.46 6.72 17.95
C ARG A 139 11.13 7.48 18.00
N SER A 140 10.46 7.63 16.86
CA SER A 140 9.13 8.23 16.73
C SER A 140 8.33 7.56 15.61
N ILE A 141 7.01 7.76 15.61
CA ILE A 141 6.13 7.29 14.53
C ILE A 141 6.51 7.94 13.20
N GLY A 142 6.85 9.23 13.19
CA GLY A 142 7.34 9.93 12.00
C GLY A 142 8.64 9.32 11.45
N GLU A 143 9.61 9.00 12.32
CA GLU A 143 10.84 8.31 11.90
C GLU A 143 10.57 6.91 11.36
N LEU A 144 9.58 6.19 11.93
CA LEU A 144 9.18 4.88 11.42
C LEU A 144 8.55 4.98 10.02
N ILE A 145 7.66 5.96 9.80
CA ILE A 145 7.05 6.23 8.49
C ILE A 145 8.13 6.55 7.48
N ALA A 146 9.05 7.46 7.80
CA ALA A 146 10.16 7.81 6.92
C ALA A 146 11.03 6.59 6.58
N ALA A 147 11.32 5.73 7.57
CA ALA A 147 12.08 4.49 7.35
C ALA A 147 11.37 3.53 6.39
N VAL A 148 10.04 3.38 6.51
CA VAL A 148 9.22 2.53 5.65
C VAL A 148 9.10 3.12 4.23
N GLU A 149 8.90 4.43 4.10
CA GLU A 149 8.86 5.12 2.81
C GLU A 149 10.18 4.96 2.06
N GLU A 150 11.31 5.15 2.75
CA GLU A 150 12.63 4.95 2.15
C GLU A 150 12.86 3.49 1.73
N ALA A 151 12.44 2.52 2.57
CA ALA A 151 12.52 1.10 2.25
C ALA A 151 11.72 0.75 0.97
N LYS A 152 10.54 1.35 0.79
CA LYS A 152 9.75 1.21 -0.44
C LYS A 152 10.52 1.68 -1.68
N TYR A 153 11.27 2.78 -1.60
CA TYR A 153 12.09 3.25 -2.72
C TYR A 153 13.24 2.27 -3.02
N LEU A 154 13.92 1.77 -1.98
CA LEU A 154 15.06 0.86 -2.10
C LEU A 154 14.70 -0.52 -2.67
N GLN A 155 13.45 -0.98 -2.53
CA GLN A 155 12.96 -2.21 -3.17
C GLN A 155 12.69 -2.04 -4.68
N SER A 156 13.61 -1.46 -5.46
CA SER A 156 13.51 -1.52 -6.92
C SER A 156 13.70 -2.96 -7.34
N TRP A 157 12.61 -3.63 -7.72
CA TRP A 157 12.71 -4.93 -8.37
C TRP A 157 13.44 -4.75 -9.70
N HIS A 158 14.73 -5.09 -9.74
CA HIS A 158 15.48 -5.18 -10.99
C HIS A 158 14.97 -6.43 -11.72
N PHE A 159 13.99 -6.26 -12.60
CA PHE A 159 13.62 -7.33 -13.52
C PHE A 159 14.60 -7.28 -14.69
N PRO A 160 15.33 -8.37 -14.99
CA PRO A 160 16.15 -8.44 -16.19
C PRO A 160 15.25 -8.11 -17.39
N SER A 161 15.74 -7.24 -18.27
CA SER A 161 15.01 -6.95 -19.50
C SER A 161 14.92 -8.24 -20.31
N GLN A 162 13.85 -8.45 -21.10
CA GLN A 162 13.80 -9.63 -21.98
C GLN A 162 14.91 -9.67 -23.05
N ASN A 163 15.76 -8.63 -23.14
CA ASN A 163 16.97 -8.64 -23.96
C ASN A 163 18.15 -9.39 -23.35
N ASP A 164 18.11 -9.77 -22.06
CA ASP A 164 19.22 -10.47 -21.40
C ASP A 164 19.20 -12.00 -21.64
N ARG A 165 18.39 -12.50 -22.58
CA ARG A 165 18.34 -13.93 -22.98
C ARG A 165 18.86 -14.21 -24.39
N LEU A 166 19.65 -13.31 -24.97
CA LEU A 166 20.33 -13.56 -26.24
C LEU A 166 21.78 -13.09 -26.19
N VAL A 167 22.60 -13.75 -25.37
CA VAL A 167 24.04 -13.85 -25.64
C VAL A 167 24.51 -15.24 -25.22
N HIS A 168 24.79 -16.06 -26.25
CA HIS A 168 25.55 -17.31 -26.34
C HIS A 168 25.79 -18.17 -25.09
#